data_AF-A0A7J9B0L3-F1
#
_entry.id   AF-A0A7J9B0L3-F1
#
_cell.length_a   1.000
_cell.length_b   1.000
_cell.length_c   1.000
_cell.angle_alpha   90.00
_cell.angle_beta   90.00
_cell.angle_gamma   90.00
#
_symmetry.space_group_name_H-M   'P 1'
#
loop_
_entity.id
_entity.type
_entity.pdbx_description
1 polymer ?
#
loop_
_entity_poly.entity_id
_entity_poly.type
_entity_poly.pdbx_seq_one_letter_code
_entity_poly.pdbx_strand_id
1 'polypeptide(L)'
;LQLGLLVDGSVLTGSVQSADWRVICYDLLGVIPNNTYGGWVEMAWLRNTFPERGNDSTEVERIRYVQAYILEIIGSYLMLDLSRNLLHLRWLLKLVDFRAAGELSWGSVVLATLYLEMCRATKPNKAKIRGCLSLLQSWARFRFPFLCPRVNHPYTFPLISR
;
A
#
# COMPACT_ATOMS: atom_id res chain seq x y z
N LEU A 1 6.83 -8.16 14.61
CA LEU A 1 6.17 -7.22 13.69
C LEU A 1 5.97 -7.91 12.35
N GLN A 2 4.74 -8.17 11.94
CA GLN A 2 4.45 -9.14 10.86
C GLN A 2 4.59 -8.59 9.43
N LEU A 3 4.69 -7.27 9.25
CA LEU A 3 4.79 -6.61 7.93
C LEU A 3 6.17 -6.02 7.63
N GLY A 4 7.12 -6.04 8.57
CA GLY A 4 8.46 -5.47 8.38
C GLY A 4 8.51 -3.95 8.16
N LEU A 5 7.39 -3.22 8.32
CA LEU A 5 7.34 -1.77 8.12
C LEU A 5 8.05 -1.04 9.26
N LEU A 6 8.84 -0.03 8.90
CA LEU A 6 9.58 0.80 9.84
C LEU A 6 8.62 1.70 10.64
N VAL A 7 8.70 1.66 11.97
CA VAL A 7 7.89 2.49 12.88
C VAL A 7 8.68 3.71 13.35
N ASP A 8 9.98 3.56 13.62
CA ASP A 8 10.83 4.65 14.14
C ASP A 8 11.55 5.44 13.03
N GLY A 9 10.91 5.51 11.85
CA GLY A 9 11.43 6.25 10.69
C GLY A 9 11.11 7.74 10.71
N SER A 10 11.55 8.44 9.66
CA SER A 10 11.21 9.84 9.45
C SER A 10 9.70 10.03 9.25
N VAL A 11 9.17 11.14 9.76
CA VAL A 11 7.75 11.46 9.66
C VAL A 11 7.38 11.67 8.19
N LEU A 12 6.30 11.04 7.75
CA LEU A 12 5.73 11.25 6.43
C LEU A 12 5.01 12.62 6.41
N THR A 13 5.79 13.70 6.28
CA THR A 13 5.28 15.05 6.08
C THR A 13 5.14 15.35 4.58
N GLY A 14 4.09 16.06 4.20
CA GLY A 14 3.88 16.46 2.82
C GLY A 14 2.45 16.94 2.56
N SER A 15 2.27 18.25 2.51
CA SER A 15 1.11 18.85 1.84
C SER A 15 1.38 18.78 0.35
N VAL A 16 0.61 17.97 -0.39
CA VAL A 16 0.65 17.96 -1.86
C VAL A 16 -0.44 18.89 -2.39
N GLN A 17 -0.36 20.16 -2.01
CA GLN A 17 -1.22 21.19 -2.58
C GLN A 17 -0.56 21.66 -3.88
N SER A 18 -1.18 21.34 -5.02
CA SER A 18 -0.76 21.71 -6.38
C SER A 18 0.39 20.92 -7.03
N ALA A 19 0.26 19.59 -7.09
CA ALA A 19 1.09 18.75 -7.96
C ALA A 19 0.43 18.55 -9.34
N ASP A 20 1.16 18.78 -10.43
CA ASP A 20 0.73 18.31 -11.76
C ASP A 20 0.94 16.79 -11.85
N TRP A 21 -0.12 16.05 -11.59
CA TRP A 21 -0.12 14.59 -11.57
C TRP A 21 0.24 13.97 -12.92
N ARG A 22 0.03 14.68 -14.04
CA ARG A 22 0.40 14.16 -15.36
C ARG A 22 1.91 14.15 -15.52
N VAL A 23 2.57 15.24 -15.13
CA VAL A 23 4.04 15.35 -15.15
C VAL A 23 4.66 14.31 -14.23
N ILE A 24 4.17 14.19 -12.99
CA ILE A 24 4.68 13.21 -12.02
C ILE A 24 4.55 11.77 -12.54
N CYS A 25 3.41 11.42 -13.14
CA CYS A 25 3.22 10.11 -13.74
C CYS A 25 4.14 9.89 -14.94
N TYR A 26 4.36 10.90 -15.77
CA TYR A 26 5.30 10.79 -16.88
C TYR A 26 6.74 10.57 -16.40
N ASP A 27 7.19 11.36 -15.43
CA ASP A 27 8.56 11.29 -14.93
C ASP A 27 8.83 9.97 -14.20
N LEU A 28 7.91 9.56 -13.32
CA LEU A 28 8.11 8.39 -12.46
C LEU A 28 7.63 7.10 -13.10
N LEU A 29 6.54 7.10 -13.87
CA LEU A 29 5.99 5.88 -14.47
C LEU A 29 6.24 5.78 -15.99
N GLY A 30 6.65 6.87 -16.65
CA GLY A 30 6.83 6.91 -18.10
C GLY A 30 5.53 6.98 -18.90
N VAL A 31 4.38 7.01 -18.21
CA VAL A 31 3.05 6.92 -18.82
C VAL A 31 2.10 7.87 -18.10
N ILE A 32 1.26 8.57 -18.85
CA ILE A 32 0.26 9.49 -18.32
C ILE A 32 -1.10 8.75 -18.25
N PRO A 33 -1.77 8.71 -17.09
CA PRO A 33 -3.10 8.12 -17.00
C PRO A 33 -4.11 8.90 -17.84
N ASN A 34 -5.05 8.18 -18.46
CA ASN A 34 -6.13 8.81 -19.25
C ASN A 34 -7.05 9.67 -18.38
N ASN A 35 -7.21 9.31 -17.11
CA ASN A 35 -8.01 10.08 -16.16
C ASN A 35 -7.32 10.09 -14.78
N THR A 36 -7.17 11.30 -14.23
CA THR A 36 -6.70 11.51 -12.87
C THR A 36 -7.72 12.35 -12.12
N TYR A 37 -8.42 11.75 -11.17
CA TYR A 37 -9.49 12.42 -10.42
C TYR A 37 -8.91 13.24 -9.26
N GLY A 38 -8.14 14.29 -9.56
CA GLY A 38 -7.48 15.10 -8.52
C GLY A 38 -6.34 14.34 -7.82
N GLY A 39 -5.54 13.59 -8.59
CA GLY A 39 -4.42 12.80 -8.08
C GLY A 39 -4.76 11.36 -7.74
N TRP A 40 -5.97 10.91 -8.06
CA TRP A 40 -6.38 9.52 -7.93
C TRP A 40 -6.37 8.82 -9.28
N VAL A 41 -5.88 7.59 -9.31
CA VAL A 41 -5.85 6.72 -10.51
C VAL A 41 -6.44 5.36 -10.20
N GLU A 42 -6.99 4.68 -11.19
CA GLU A 42 -7.55 3.34 -11.05
C GLU A 42 -6.45 2.28 -10.88
N MET A 43 -6.62 1.36 -9.93
CA MET A 43 -5.74 0.20 -9.77
C MET A 43 -5.74 -0.69 -11.02
N ALA A 44 -6.88 -0.82 -11.69
CA ALA A 44 -6.98 -1.59 -12.93
C ALA A 44 -6.07 -1.01 -14.02
N TRP A 45 -6.05 0.32 -14.17
CA TRP A 45 -5.12 0.99 -15.07
C TRP A 45 -3.66 0.69 -14.72
N LEU A 46 -3.30 0.79 -13.43
CA LEU A 46 -1.93 0.54 -12.98
C LEU A 46 -1.47 -0.90 -13.31
N ARG A 47 -2.29 -1.90 -12.98
CA ARG A 47 -2.03 -3.32 -13.27
C ARG A 47 -1.89 -3.62 -14.76
N ASN A 48 -2.78 -3.03 -15.58
CA ASN A 48 -2.74 -3.23 -17.02
C ASN A 48 -1.53 -2.54 -17.67
N THR A 49 -1.05 -1.44 -17.10
CA THR A 49 0.09 -0.67 -17.63
C THR A 49 1.43 -1.31 -17.26
N PHE A 50 1.52 -1.90 -16.06
CA PHE A 50 2.75 -2.49 -15.52
C PHE A 50 2.57 -3.99 -15.21
N PRO A 51 2.30 -4.85 -16.21
CA PRO A 51 2.31 -6.29 -15.99
C PRO A 51 3.71 -6.78 -15.61
N GLU A 52 3.78 -7.92 -14.94
CA GLU A 52 5.05 -8.57 -14.60
C GLU A 52 5.84 -8.86 -15.88
N ARG A 53 7.03 -8.26 -16.01
CA ARG A 53 7.88 -8.35 -17.21
C ARG A 53 9.00 -9.36 -17.03
N GLY A 54 9.41 -9.98 -18.13
CA GLY A 54 10.56 -10.89 -18.18
C GLY A 54 11.90 -10.19 -17.96
N ASN A 55 12.97 -11.00 -17.92
CA ASN A 55 14.33 -10.56 -17.57
C ASN A 55 14.93 -9.52 -18.54
N ASP A 56 14.38 -9.37 -19.75
CA ASP A 56 14.91 -8.49 -20.81
C ASP A 56 14.55 -7.01 -20.64
N SER A 57 14.00 -6.62 -19.49
CA SER A 57 13.64 -5.23 -19.17
C SER A 57 14.87 -4.34 -18.90
N THR A 58 14.82 -3.10 -19.39
CA THR A 58 15.81 -2.07 -19.06
C THR A 58 15.73 -1.66 -17.59
N GLU A 59 16.81 -1.10 -17.05
CA GLU A 59 16.83 -0.62 -15.65
C GLU A 59 15.71 0.38 -15.34
N VAL A 60 15.46 1.33 -16.26
CA VAL A 60 14.39 2.33 -16.13
C VAL A 60 13.01 1.66 -16.06
N GLU A 61 12.76 0.64 -16.89
CA GLU A 61 11.49 -0.09 -16.86
C GLU A 61 11.31 -0.89 -15.57
N ARG A 62 12.39 -1.46 -15.03
CA ARG A 62 12.36 -2.14 -13.73
C ARG A 62 12.04 -1.18 -12.59
N ILE A 63 12.67 0.00 -12.57
CA ILE A 63 12.38 1.05 -11.57
C ILE A 63 10.91 1.45 -11.64
N ARG A 64 10.38 1.72 -12.83
CA ARG A 64 8.96 2.08 -13.07
C ARG A 64 8.01 0.98 -12.60
N TYR A 65 8.32 -0.28 -12.92
CA TYR A 65 7.57 -1.44 -12.46
C TYR A 65 7.55 -1.52 -10.93
N VAL A 66 8.71 -1.38 -10.28
CA VAL A 66 8.81 -1.42 -8.82
C VAL A 66 8.04 -0.27 -8.17
N GLN A 67 8.09 0.94 -8.74
CA GLN A 67 7.29 2.09 -8.27
C GLN A 67 5.79 1.82 -8.37
N ALA A 68 5.32 1.30 -9.51
CA ALA A 68 3.92 0.91 -9.69
C ALA A 68 3.52 -0.21 -8.71
N TYR A 69 4.36 -1.23 -8.55
CA TYR A 69 4.10 -2.36 -7.66
C TYR A 69 3.99 -1.94 -6.19
N ILE A 70 4.93 -1.13 -5.69
CA ILE A 70 4.87 -0.61 -4.32
C ILE A 70 3.66 0.32 -4.13
N LEU A 71 3.38 1.17 -5.12
CA LEU A 71 2.20 2.03 -5.11
C LEU A 71 0.90 1.22 -5.02
N GLU A 72 0.82 0.10 -5.73
CA GLU A 72 -0.28 -0.85 -5.64
C GLU A 72 -0.39 -1.46 -4.24
N ILE A 73 0.71 -1.94 -3.64
CA ILE A 73 0.71 -2.48 -2.27
C ILE A 73 0.21 -1.42 -1.27
N ILE A 74 0.67 -0.18 -1.40
CA ILE A 74 0.24 0.91 -0.52
C ILE A 74 -1.27 1.13 -0.66
N GLY A 75 -1.78 1.27 -1.89
CA GLY A 75 -3.20 1.57 -2.13
C GLY A 75 -4.16 0.42 -1.87
N SER A 76 -3.74 -0.82 -2.13
CA SER A 76 -4.60 -2.01 -2.08
C SER A 76 -4.53 -2.77 -0.76
N TYR A 77 -3.42 -2.67 -0.01
CA TYR A 77 -3.22 -3.47 1.19
C TYR A 77 -2.97 -2.63 2.44
N LEU A 78 -2.06 -1.66 2.37
CA LEU A 78 -1.67 -0.87 3.54
C LEU A 78 -2.70 0.23 3.88
N MET A 79 -3.12 0.97 2.86
CA MET A 79 -4.02 2.10 2.94
C MET A 79 -5.32 1.81 2.18
N LEU A 80 -5.85 0.59 2.33
CA LEU A 80 -7.03 0.10 1.61
C LEU A 80 -8.14 1.15 1.65
N ASP A 81 -8.34 1.83 0.52
CA ASP A 81 -9.35 2.85 0.38
C ASP A 81 -10.58 2.22 -0.30
N LEU A 82 -11.73 2.18 0.37
CA LEU A 82 -13.02 1.76 -0.20
C LEU A 82 -13.48 2.59 -1.41
N SER A 83 -12.71 3.60 -1.85
CA SER A 83 -13.07 4.38 -3.02
C SER A 83 -12.75 3.55 -4.27
N ARG A 84 -13.75 2.85 -4.81
CA ARG A 84 -13.84 2.41 -6.22
C ARG A 84 -12.53 1.95 -6.89
N ASN A 85 -11.68 1.17 -6.20
CA ASN A 85 -10.38 0.73 -6.73
C ASN A 85 -9.47 1.90 -7.18
N LEU A 86 -9.52 3.04 -6.49
CA LEU A 86 -8.67 4.20 -6.75
C LEU A 86 -7.50 4.24 -5.75
N LEU A 87 -6.35 4.67 -6.22
CA LEU A 87 -5.15 4.90 -5.42
C LEU A 87 -4.67 6.33 -5.62
N HIS A 88 -4.15 6.94 -4.55
CA HIS A 88 -3.71 8.33 -4.60
C HIS A 88 -2.22 8.43 -4.97
N LEU A 89 -1.90 9.19 -6.02
CA LEU A 89 -0.55 9.36 -6.58
C LEU A 89 0.44 10.06 -5.63
N ARG A 90 -0.02 10.76 -4.59
CA ARG A 90 0.85 11.24 -3.48
C ARG A 90 1.86 10.21 -2.97
N TRP A 91 1.51 8.92 -2.98
CA TRP A 91 2.42 7.87 -2.52
C TRP A 91 3.57 7.66 -3.50
N LEU A 92 3.32 7.85 -4.80
CA LEU A 92 4.34 7.78 -5.85
C LEU A 92 5.43 8.85 -5.67
N LEU A 93 5.07 10.04 -5.17
CA LEU A 93 6.04 11.09 -4.81
C LEU A 93 7.02 10.66 -3.70
N LYS A 94 6.64 9.68 -2.88
CA LYS A 94 7.53 9.11 -1.85
C LYS A 94 8.40 7.98 -2.39
N LEU A 95 8.21 7.57 -3.64
CA LEU A 95 8.95 6.49 -4.31
C LEU A 95 9.94 7.01 -5.37
N VAL A 96 10.22 8.32 -5.38
CA VAL A 96 11.24 8.92 -6.25
C VAL A 96 12.63 8.35 -5.92
N ASP A 97 12.93 8.24 -4.63
CA ASP A 97 14.14 7.62 -4.11
C ASP A 97 13.74 6.50 -3.14
N PHE A 98 14.03 5.25 -3.51
CA PHE A 98 13.71 4.09 -2.69
C PHE A 98 14.48 4.04 -1.36
N ARG A 99 15.68 4.63 -1.29
CA ARG A 99 16.45 4.71 -0.04
C ARG A 99 15.73 5.63 0.94
N ALA A 100 15.42 6.85 0.50
CA ALA A 100 14.63 7.78 1.31
C ALA A 100 13.24 7.20 1.65
N ALA A 101 12.60 6.50 0.71
CA ALA A 101 11.34 5.81 0.96
C ALA A 101 11.44 4.77 2.08
N GLY A 102 12.53 4.00 2.13
CA GLY A 102 12.78 2.98 3.15
C GLY A 102 12.98 3.53 4.56
N GLU A 103 13.41 4.79 4.68
CA GLU A 103 13.63 5.48 5.95
C GLU A 103 12.35 6.13 6.51
N LEU A 104 11.25 6.12 5.76
CA LEU A 104 9.97 6.67 6.22
C LEU A 104 9.31 5.76 7.25
N SER A 105 8.60 6.38 8.19
CA SER A 105 7.80 5.71 9.20
C SER A 105 6.49 5.12 8.64
N TRP A 106 6.58 4.23 7.64
CA TRP A 106 5.42 3.57 7.02
C TRP A 106 4.56 2.85 8.05
N GLY A 107 5.18 2.22 9.05
CA GLY A 107 4.49 1.54 10.13
C GLY A 107 3.58 2.49 10.91
N SER A 108 4.07 3.68 11.28
CA SER A 108 3.26 4.66 12.01
C SER A 108 2.13 5.23 11.15
N VAL A 109 2.37 5.46 9.86
CA VAL A 109 1.31 5.95 8.95
C VAL A 109 0.20 4.91 8.82
N VAL A 110 0.55 3.62 8.68
CA VAL A 110 -0.42 2.53 8.59
C VAL A 110 -1.19 2.39 9.90
N LEU A 111 -0.50 2.44 11.05
CA LEU A 111 -1.13 2.35 12.37
C LEU A 111 -2.08 3.52 12.63
N ALA A 112 -1.66 4.76 12.35
CA ALA A 112 -2.48 5.95 12.52
C ALA A 112 -3.74 5.89 11.63
N THR A 113 -3.59 5.44 10.38
CA THR A 113 -4.70 5.25 9.45
C THR A 113 -5.66 4.17 9.97
N LEU A 114 -5.16 3.02 10.41
CA LEU A 114 -5.97 1.94 10.96
C LEU A 114 -6.74 2.39 12.21
N TYR A 115 -6.08 3.11 13.13
CA TYR A 115 -6.72 3.65 14.32
C TYR A 115 -7.86 4.61 13.97
N LEU A 116 -7.63 5.53 13.04
CA LEU A 116 -8.65 6.45 12.56
C LEU A 116 -9.86 5.72 11.96
N GLU A 117 -9.62 4.65 11.20
CA GLU A 117 -10.69 3.86 10.57
C GLU A 117 -11.47 3.01 11.59
N MET A 118 -10.81 2.49 12.64
CA MET A 118 -11.50 1.88 13.77
C MET A 118 -12.38 2.89 14.50
N CYS A 119 -11.88 4.10 14.76
CA CYS A 119 -12.70 5.18 15.35
C CYS A 119 -13.87 5.58 14.45
N ARG A 120 -13.73 5.50 13.12
CA ARG A 120 -14.85 5.75 12.19
C ARG A 120 -15.87 4.62 12.21
N ALA A 121 -15.41 3.38 12.35
CA ALA A 121 -16.26 2.19 12.36
C ALA A 121 -17.25 2.13 13.53
N THR A 122 -17.00 2.86 14.63
CA THR A 122 -17.93 2.92 15.76
C THR A 122 -19.19 3.75 15.48
N LYS A 123 -19.21 4.50 14.36
CA LYS A 123 -20.37 5.30 13.99
C LYS A 123 -21.49 4.41 13.44
N PRO A 124 -22.77 4.64 13.81
CA PRO A 124 -23.87 3.73 13.51
C PRO A 124 -24.11 3.47 12.00
N ASN A 125 -23.70 4.40 11.13
CA ASN A 125 -23.88 4.30 9.67
C ASN A 125 -22.64 3.78 8.92
N LYS A 126 -21.65 3.18 9.61
CA LYS A 126 -20.42 2.67 8.99
C LYS A 126 -20.38 1.15 9.00
N ALA A 127 -20.68 0.55 7.84
CA ALA A 127 -20.70 -0.91 7.67
C ALA A 127 -19.35 -1.56 7.31
N LYS A 128 -18.30 -0.77 7.04
CA LYS A 128 -16.99 -1.27 6.58
C LYS A 128 -15.84 -0.52 7.24
N ILE A 129 -14.79 -1.25 7.59
CA ILE A 129 -13.52 -0.73 8.13
C ILE A 129 -12.48 -0.74 7.01
N ARG A 130 -11.64 0.29 6.96
CA ARG A 130 -10.57 0.48 5.97
C ARG A 130 -9.17 0.29 6.59
N GLY A 131 -8.15 0.36 5.75
CA GLY A 131 -6.75 0.23 6.16
C GLY A 131 -6.29 -1.22 6.31
N CYS A 132 -5.13 -1.41 6.93
CA CYS A 132 -4.47 -2.71 7.01
C CYS A 132 -5.12 -3.64 8.04
N LEU A 133 -6.20 -4.33 7.65
CA LEU A 133 -6.94 -5.24 8.54
C LEU A 133 -6.10 -6.43 9.02
N SER A 134 -5.08 -6.85 8.27
CA SER A 134 -4.14 -7.88 8.72
C SER A 134 -3.45 -7.48 10.02
N LEU A 135 -3.09 -6.20 10.21
CA LEU A 135 -2.52 -5.73 11.49
C LEU A 135 -3.54 -5.83 12.63
N LEU A 136 -4.80 -5.47 12.38
CA LEU A 136 -5.87 -5.60 13.36
C LEU A 136 -6.09 -7.07 13.74
N GLN A 137 -6.10 -7.97 12.75
CA GLN A 137 -6.22 -9.41 12.98
C GLN A 137 -5.04 -9.95 13.79
N SER A 138 -3.81 -9.57 13.46
CA SER A 138 -2.62 -9.98 14.22
C SER A 138 -2.64 -9.46 15.65
N TRP A 139 -3.03 -8.20 15.85
CA TRP A 139 -3.20 -7.62 17.18
C TRP A 139 -4.28 -8.36 17.99
N ALA A 140 -5.44 -8.63 17.38
CA ALA A 140 -6.54 -9.32 18.04
C ALA A 140 -6.14 -10.75 18.44
N ARG A 141 -5.44 -11.48 17.57
CA ARG A 141 -4.90 -12.81 17.87
C ARG A 141 -3.89 -12.80 19.01
N PHE A 142 -3.02 -11.79 19.04
CA PHE A 142 -2.03 -11.63 20.11
C PHE A 142 -2.69 -11.29 21.46
N ARG A 143 -3.71 -10.43 21.47
CA ARG A 143 -4.42 -10.00 22.70
C ARG A 143 -5.49 -10.97 23.17
N PHE A 144 -6.12 -11.69 22.25
CA PHE A 144 -7.21 -12.63 22.49
C PHE A 144 -6.85 -14.00 21.88
N PRO A 145 -6.05 -14.82 22.57
CA PRO A 145 -5.57 -16.10 22.03
C PRO A 145 -6.69 -17.07 21.60
N PHE A 146 -7.90 -16.92 22.14
CA PHE A 146 -9.06 -17.71 21.75
C PHE A 146 -9.59 -17.38 20.34
N LEU A 147 -9.22 -16.22 19.77
CA LEU A 147 -9.51 -15.85 18.37
C LEU A 147 -8.51 -16.48 17.39
N CYS A 148 -7.43 -17.10 17.87
CA CYS A 148 -6.50 -17.80 17.00
C CYS A 148 -7.15 -19.06 16.44
N PRO A 149 -7.05 -19.32 15.13
CA PRO A 149 -7.53 -20.58 14.57
C PRO A 149 -6.77 -21.73 15.23
N ARG A 150 -7.51 -22.72 15.76
CA ARG A 150 -6.91 -23.97 16.26
C ARG A 150 -6.42 -24.77 15.06
N VAL A 151 -5.11 -24.75 14.83
CA VAL A 151 -4.49 -25.59 13.80
C VAL A 151 -4.19 -26.94 14.44
N ASN A 152 -5.05 -27.93 14.18
CA ASN A 152 -4.88 -29.29 14.70
C ASN A 152 -3.90 -30.12 13.86
N HIS A 153 -3.24 -29.51 12.88
CA HIS A 153 -2.35 -30.17 11.93
C HIS A 153 -1.00 -29.44 11.97
N PRO A 154 0.14 -30.15 11.85
CA PRO A 154 1.44 -29.51 11.77
C PRO A 154 1.47 -28.52 10.59
N TYR A 155 2.17 -27.40 10.76
CA TYR A 155 2.34 -26.39 9.71
C TYR A 155 3.06 -27.02 8.50
N THR A 156 2.31 -27.33 7.45
CA THR A 156 2.89 -27.72 6.16
C THR A 156 3.16 -26.44 5.37
N PHE A 157 4.44 -26.11 5.12
CA PHE A 157 4.83 -25.00 4.24
C PHE A 157 4.95 -25.53 2.80
N PRO A 158 3.94 -25.36 1.93
CA PRO A 158 3.92 -26.01 0.62
C PRO A 158 5.00 -25.48 -0.33
N LEU A 159 5.60 -24.34 0.03
CA LEU A 159 6.64 -23.66 -0.74
C LEU A 159 8.06 -24.16 -0.42
N ILE A 160 8.24 -24.96 0.64
CA ILE A 160 9.55 -25.51 1.04
C ILE A 160 9.73 -26.97 0.55
N SER A 161 8.64 -27.61 0.11
CA SER A 161 8.62 -29.00 -0.36
C SER A 161 8.68 -29.15 -1.88
N ARG A 162 9.42 -28.29 -2.59
CA ARG A 162 9.65 -28.38 -4.04
C ARG A 162 11.13 -28.54 -4.37
#